data_AF-A0A151RHH8-F1
#
_entry.id   AF-A0A151RHH8-F1
#
_cell.length_a   1.000
_cell.length_b   1.000
_cell.length_c   1.000
_cell.angle_alpha   90.00
_cell.angle_beta   90.00
_cell.angle_gamma   90.00
#
_symmetry.space_group_name_H-M   'P 1'
#
loop_
_entity.id
_entity.type
_entity.pdbx_description
1 polymer ?
#
loop_
_entity_poly.entity_id
_entity_poly.type
_entity_poly.pdbx_seq_one_letter_code
_entity_poly.pdbx_strand_id
1 'polypeptide(L)' 'MEHWKAAKKVLRYLQGTKCHMLTYRRSNHLEVIGYSDSDFAGCVDSRKPTLGYVFLLVGGAIS' A
#
# COMPACT_ATOMS: atom_id res chain seq x y z
N MET A 1 -13.96 12.45 21.90
CA MET A 1 -12.87 13.37 21.53
C MET A 1 -11.92 12.77 20.48
N GLU A 2 -11.67 11.45 20.51
CA GLU A 2 -10.82 10.74 19.54
C GLU A 2 -11.30 10.84 18.09
N HIS A 3 -12.60 10.73 17.84
CA HIS A 3 -13.16 10.89 16.48
C HIS A 3 -12.84 12.24 15.85
N TRP A 4 -12.83 13.32 16.64
CA TRP A 4 -12.51 14.67 16.15
C TRP A 4 -11.03 14.82 15.78
N LYS A 5 -10.13 14.18 16.54
CA LYS A 5 -8.70 14.14 16.21
C LYS A 5 -8.46 13.36 14.91
N ALA A 6 -9.14 12.22 14.73
CA ALA A 6 -9.06 11.43 13.50
C ALA A 6 -9.57 12.22 12.29
N ALA A 7 -10.72 12.89 12.40
CA ALA A 7 -11.27 13.73 11.33
C ALA A 7 -10.30 14.85 10.92
N LYS A 8 -9.71 15.56 11.89
CA LYS A 8 -8.68 16.57 11.63
C LYS A 8 -7.43 15.99 10.94
N LYS A 9 -7.02 14.77 11.29
CA LYS A 9 -5.88 14.09 10.66
C LYS A 9 -6.17 13.81 9.18
N VAL A 10 -7.36 13.32 8.86
CA VAL A 10 -7.80 13.08 7.48
C VAL A 10 -7.78 14.38 6.66
N LEU A 11 -8.38 15.45 7.19
CA LEU A 11 -8.43 16.75 6.48
C LEU A 11 -7.04 17.34 6.24
N ARG A 12 -6.13 17.26 7.22
CA ARG A 12 -4.73 17.68 7.05
C ARG A 12 -3.99 16.86 6.01
N TYR A 13 -4.22 15.55 5.99
CA TYR A 13 -3.64 14.67 4.98
C TYR A 13 -4.11 15.08 3.59
N LEU A 14 -5.43 15.20 3.38
CA LEU A 14 -6.00 15.63 2.09
C LEU A 14 -5.46 16.99 1.64
N GLN A 15 -5.35 17.96 2.56
CA GLN A 15 -4.81 19.27 2.23
C GLN A 15 -3.32 19.21 1.84
N GLY A 16 -2.53 18.38 2.51
CA GLY A 16 -1.09 18.21 2.24
C GLY A 16 -0.81 17.40 0.97
N THR A 17 -1.71 16.48 0.61
CA THR A 17 -1.53 15.58 -0.53
C THR A 17 -2.35 15.94 -1.76
N LYS A 18 -3.05 17.08 -1.77
CA LYS A 18 -3.89 17.53 -2.91
C LYS A 18 -3.16 17.61 -4.27
N CYS A 19 -1.84 17.80 -4.25
CA CYS A 19 -0.99 17.85 -5.45
C CYS A 19 -0.27 16.53 -5.75
N HIS A 20 -0.44 15.51 -4.92
CA HIS A 20 0.18 14.21 -5.15
C HIS A 20 -0.62 13.46 -6.20
N MET A 21 0.09 12.86 -7.16
CA MET A 21 -0.50 12.04 -8.20
C MET A 21 0.40 10.84 -8.45
N LEU A 22 -0.19 9.70 -8.76
CA LEU A 22 0.56 8.56 -9.28
C LEU A 22 1.10 8.92 -10.66
N THR A 23 2.42 8.98 -10.79
CA THR A 23 3.08 9.25 -12.08
C THR A 23 3.69 7.96 -12.59
N TYR A 24 3.12 7.44 -13.67
CA TYR A 24 3.69 6.30 -14.39
C TYR A 24 4.69 6.82 -15.40
N ARG A 25 5.95 6.38 -15.31
CA ARG A 25 6.97 6.64 -16.32
C ARG A 25 7.22 5.35 -17.08
N ARG A 26 7.34 5.47 -18.40
CA ARG A 26 7.76 4.35 -19.24
C ARG A 26 9.18 3.94 -18.84
N SER A 27 9.32 2.74 -18.30
CA SER A 27 10.61 2.12 -18.04
C SER A 27 10.90 1.09 -19.13
N ASN A 28 12.13 1.06 -19.62
CA ASN A 28 12.61 0.00 -20.51
C ASN A 28 13.14 -1.21 -19.73
N HIS A 29 13.14 -1.16 -18.38
CA HIS A 29 13.48 -2.30 -17.54
C HIS A 29 12.29 -3.27 -17.50
N LEU A 30 12.39 -4.32 -18.30
CA LEU A 30 11.43 -5.41 -18.36
C LEU A 30 11.75 -6.46 -17.28
N GLU A 31 11.87 -6.00 -16.04
CA GLU A 31 12.11 -6.85 -14.89
C GLU A 31 10.81 -7.05 -14.11
N VAL A 32 10.55 -8.30 -13.72
CA VAL A 32 9.46 -8.64 -12.81
C VAL A 32 10.02 -8.62 -11.40
N ILE A 33 9.49 -7.74 -10.55
CA ILE A 33 9.88 -7.63 -9.15
C ILE A 33 8.73 -8.18 -8.30
N GLY A 34 8.97 -9.27 -7.57
CA GLY A 34 7.99 -9.86 -6.66
C GLY A 34 8.28 -9.48 -5.21
N TYR A 35 7.25 -9.08 -4.47
CA TYR A 35 7.30 -8.98 -3.01
C TYR A 35 6.32 -10.01 -2.43
N SER A 36 6.77 -10.68 -1.37
CA SER A 36 5.98 -11.61 -0.60
C SER A 36 6.02 -11.16 0.85
N ASP A 37 4.85 -11.04 1.45
CA ASP A 37 4.68 -10.74 2.87
C ASP A 37 3.89 -11.86 3.54
N SER A 38 4.26 -12.15 4.77
CA SER A 38 3.59 -13.14 5.60
C SER A 38 3.38 -12.56 6.99
N ASP A 39 2.15 -12.15 7.29
CA ASP A 39 1.79 -11.73 8.64
C ASP A 39 1.24 -12.93 9.42
N PHE A 40 2.05 -13.41 10.36
CA PHE A 40 1.67 -14.47 11.29
C PHE A 40 0.96 -13.94 12.55
N ALA A 41 1.07 -12.64 12.84
CA ALA A 41 0.61 -12.01 14.08
C ALA A 41 -0.75 -11.30 13.97
N GLY A 42 -1.26 -11.10 12.75
CA GLY A 42 -2.50 -10.34 12.49
C GLY A 42 -3.82 -10.98 12.97
N CYS A 43 -3.83 -12.26 13.39
CA CYS A 43 -5.06 -12.91 13.84
C CYS A 43 -4.84 -13.76 15.11
N VAL A 44 -5.15 -13.17 16.27
CA VAL A 44 -5.08 -13.83 17.59
C VAL A 44 -5.96 -15.08 17.67
N ASP A 45 -7.08 -15.10 16.94
CA ASP A 45 -8.09 -16.16 17.03
C ASP A 45 -7.86 -17.34 16.09
N SER A 46 -7.21 -17.15 14.93
CA SER A 46 -7.12 -18.21 13.91
C SER A 46 -5.72 -18.74 13.64
N ARG A 47 -4.64 -18.06 14.09
CA ARG A 47 -3.23 -18.43 13.84
C ARG A 47 -2.91 -18.77 12.37
N LYS A 48 -3.76 -18.36 11.43
CA LYS A 48 -3.53 -18.54 10.01
C LYS A 48 -2.66 -17.38 9.54
N PRO A 49 -1.44 -17.64 9.01
CA PRO A 49 -0.66 -16.59 8.40
C PRO A 49 -1.44 -16.01 7.22
N THR A 50 -1.54 -14.68 7.17
CA THR A 50 -2.03 -14.00 5.97
C THR A 50 -0.85 -13.86 5.03
N LEU A 51 -0.93 -14.51 3.88
CA LEU A 51 0.07 -14.41 2.83
C LEU A 51 -0.40 -13.38 1.80
N GLY A 52 0.43 -12.37 1.56
CA GLY A 52 0.24 -11.38 0.51
C GLY A 52 1.38 -11.44 -0.48
N TYR A 53 1.07 -11.34 -1.78
CA TYR A 53 2.08 -11.20 -2.82
C TYR A 53 1.71 -10.05 -3.74
N VAL A 54 2.70 -9.32 -4.23
CA VAL A 54 2.53 -8.34 -5.31
C VAL A 54 3.67 -8.46 -6.30
N PHE A 55 3.33 -8.48 -7.59
CA PHE A 55 4.31 -8.45 -8.66
C PHE A 55 4.28 -7.06 -9.30
N LEU A 56 5.45 -6.48 -9.50
CA LEU A 56 5.63 -5.24 -10.26
C LEU A 56 6.25 -5.57 -11.60
N LEU A 57 5.69 -5.02 -12.67
CA LEU A 57 6.25 -5.04 -14.02
C LEU A 57 6.24 -3.62 -14.56
N VAL A 58 7.39 -3.14 -15.05
CA VAL A 58 7.54 -1.75 -15.56
C VAL A 58 7.09 -0.71 -14.51
N GLY A 59 7.34 -1.00 -13.23
CA GLY A 59 6.98 -0.12 -12.11
C GLY A 59 5.49 -0.08 -11.76
N GLY A 60 4.64 -0.89 -12.40
CA GLY A 60 3.22 -1.04 -12.08
C GLY A 60 2.91 -2.41 -11.47
N ALA A 61 1.97 -2.47 -10.53
CA ALA A 61 1.50 -3.74 -9.98
C ALA A 61 0.67 -4.51 -11.00
N ILE A 62 0.91 -5.82 -11.10
CA ILE A 62 0.17 -6.77 -11.93
C ILE A 62 -0.40 -7.88 -11.04
N SER A 63 -1.60 -8.38 -11.37
CA SER A 63 -2.28 -9.48 -10.64
C SER A 63 -2.49 -10.69 -11.53
#